data_AF-A0A2W6BYP3-F1
#
_entry.id   AF-A0A2W6BYP3-F1
#
_cell.length_a   1.000
_cell.length_b   1.000
_cell.length_c   1.000
_cell.angle_alpha   90.00
_cell.angle_beta   90.00
_cell.angle_gamma   90.00
#
_symmetry.space_group_name_H-M   'P 1'
#
loop_
_entity.id
_entity.type
_entity.pdbx_description
1 polymer ?
#
loop_
_entity_poly.entity_id
_entity_poly.type
_entity_poly.pdbx_seq_one_letter_code
_entity_poly.pdbx_strand_id
1 'polypeptide(L)'
;MNFGGHLSLGRDPARVVAEAAAQGFRSMQIFASSPGAWRPPLLDSARLSAFLEARKQHGVDPVFIHAIYLINLASDDEVLVGRAMTSLIATLEAAEVIGATGVVTDIGSHGGRALWSTPMTRKPRAAAGRTDTRTLEMAISISTASLT
;
A
#
# COMPACT_ATOMS: atom_id res chain seq x y z
N MET A 1 11.54 11.40 16.80
CA MET A 1 10.55 11.64 15.74
C MET A 1 10.83 10.66 14.61
N ASN A 2 9.83 9.89 14.18
CA ASN A 2 10.02 8.86 13.15
C ASN A 2 9.88 9.50 11.77
N PHE A 3 11.00 9.61 11.06
CA PHE A 3 11.06 10.05 9.67
C PHE A 3 11.43 8.86 8.78
N GLY A 4 10.82 8.80 7.60
CA GLY A 4 11.00 7.69 6.68
C GLY A 4 10.72 8.09 5.25
N GLY A 5 10.84 7.11 4.34
CA GLY A 5 10.58 7.29 2.93
C GLY A 5 9.79 6.14 2.32
N HIS A 6 9.20 6.39 1.15
CA HIS A 6 8.62 5.34 0.31
C HIS A 6 9.73 4.78 -0.59
N LEU A 7 10.13 3.53 -0.36
CA LEU A 7 11.31 2.93 -0.96
C LEU A 7 10.95 1.71 -1.81
N SER A 8 11.62 1.57 -2.95
CA SER A 8 11.54 0.36 -3.76
C SER A 8 12.55 -0.67 -3.25
N LEU A 9 12.08 -1.86 -2.87
CA LEU A 9 12.96 -2.93 -2.40
C LEU A 9 13.88 -3.50 -3.49
N GLY A 10 13.55 -3.28 -4.77
CA GLY A 10 14.35 -3.76 -5.90
C GLY A 10 14.68 -5.25 -5.80
N ARG A 11 15.89 -5.63 -6.20
CA ARG A 11 16.38 -7.02 -6.10
C ARG A 11 16.95 -7.35 -4.72
N ASP A 12 17.46 -6.35 -3.99
CA ASP A 12 18.17 -6.51 -2.72
C ASP A 12 17.52 -5.67 -1.61
N PRO A 13 16.52 -6.23 -0.90
CA PRO A 13 15.82 -5.53 0.17
C PRO A 13 16.72 -5.12 1.34
N ALA A 14 17.72 -5.93 1.69
CA ALA A 14 18.59 -5.69 2.83
C ALA A 14 19.47 -4.45 2.60
N ARG A 15 20.02 -4.31 1.39
CA ARG A 15 20.75 -3.12 0.98
C ARG A 15 19.88 -1.86 1.07
N VAL A 16 18.62 -1.92 0.62
CA VAL A 16 17.70 -0.77 0.67
C VAL A 16 17.45 -0.33 2.11
N VAL A 17 17.32 -1.26 3.06
CA VAL A 17 17.18 -0.94 4.48
C VAL A 17 18.43 -0.24 5.02
N ALA A 18 19.62 -0.75 4.69
CA ALA A 18 20.88 -0.13 5.10
C ALA A 18 21.04 1.29 4.54
N GLU A 19 20.70 1.50 3.26
CA GLU A 19 20.73 2.80 2.60
C GLU A 19 19.71 3.78 3.21
N ALA A 20 18.52 3.31 3.59
CA ALA A 20 17.52 4.11 4.28
C ALA A 20 18.05 4.60 5.64
N ALA A 21 18.63 3.69 6.42
CA ALA A 21 19.20 4.01 7.73
C ALA A 21 20.38 4.99 7.63
N ALA A 22 21.23 4.85 6.60
CA ALA A 22 22.32 5.78 6.32
C ALA A 22 21.83 7.20 5.99
N GLN A 23 20.62 7.34 5.45
CA GLN A 23 19.95 8.62 5.21
C GLN A 23 19.23 9.18 6.47
N GLY A 24 19.32 8.47 7.59
CA GLY A 24 18.67 8.86 8.84
C GLY A 24 17.21 8.42 8.95
N PHE A 25 16.69 7.63 8.00
CA PHE A 25 15.35 7.08 8.10
C PHE A 25 15.25 6.04 9.20
N ARG A 26 14.15 6.11 9.94
CA ARG A 26 13.78 5.18 11.01
C ARG A 26 12.49 4.45 10.71
N SER A 27 11.75 4.85 9.68
CA SER A 27 10.59 4.13 9.15
C SER A 27 10.68 3.99 7.63
N MET A 28 9.91 3.09 7.06
CA MET A 28 9.79 2.96 5.60
C MET A 28 8.40 2.52 5.17
N GLN A 29 7.99 2.99 3.99
CA GLN A 29 6.85 2.45 3.26
C GLN A 29 7.36 1.74 2.01
N ILE A 30 6.78 0.60 1.67
CA ILE A 30 7.20 -0.22 0.52
C ILE A 30 5.99 -0.78 -0.23
N PHE A 31 6.20 -1.23 -1.46
CA PHE A 31 5.27 -2.15 -2.11
C PHE A 31 5.76 -3.59 -1.94
N ALA A 32 4.83 -4.51 -1.69
CA ALA A 32 5.13 -5.94 -1.62
C ALA A 32 5.16 -6.63 -3.01
N SER A 33 4.57 -5.98 -4.01
CA SER A 33 4.58 -6.39 -5.42
C SER A 33 4.69 -5.17 -6.35
N SER A 34 4.61 -5.37 -7.67
CA SER A 34 4.62 -4.25 -8.60
C SER A 34 3.35 -3.39 -8.42
N PRO A 35 3.47 -2.08 -8.16
CA PRO A 35 2.33 -1.25 -7.78
C PRO A 35 1.29 -1.04 -8.91
N GLY A 36 1.67 -1.30 -10.16
CA GLY A 36 0.82 -1.14 -11.33
C GLY A 36 0.32 -2.46 -11.94
N ALA A 37 0.41 -3.58 -11.22
CA ALA A 37 0.00 -4.88 -11.75
C ALA A 37 -0.69 -5.76 -10.70
N TRP A 38 -1.64 -6.58 -11.15
CA TRP A 38 -2.26 -7.65 -10.35
C TRP A 38 -1.29 -8.81 -10.14
N ARG A 39 -0.26 -8.57 -9.32
CA ARG A 39 0.75 -9.57 -8.98
C ARG A 39 0.72 -9.83 -7.48
N PRO A 40 0.78 -11.11 -7.06
CA PRO A 40 0.88 -11.42 -5.65
C PRO A 40 2.16 -10.80 -5.06
N PRO A 41 2.13 -10.38 -3.79
CA PRO A 41 3.32 -10.05 -3.03
C PRO A 41 4.39 -11.15 -3.14
N LEU A 42 5.64 -10.76 -3.37
CA LEU A 42 6.72 -11.74 -3.48
C LEU A 42 8.05 -11.22 -2.91
N LEU A 43 8.39 -11.75 -1.74
CA LEU A 43 9.77 -11.92 -1.31
C LEU A 43 9.99 -13.43 -1.16
N ASP A 44 10.96 -14.00 -1.88
CA ASP A 44 11.41 -15.35 -1.56
C ASP A 44 12.02 -15.40 -0.15
N SER A 45 12.12 -16.60 0.42
CA SER A 45 12.53 -16.81 1.81
C SER A 45 13.90 -16.21 2.13
N ALA A 46 14.85 -16.25 1.19
CA ALA A 46 16.18 -15.69 1.37
C ALA A 46 16.13 -14.15 1.44
N ARG A 47 15.42 -13.51 0.51
CA ARG A 47 15.24 -12.05 0.50
C ARG A 47 14.44 -11.55 1.68
N LEU A 48 13.42 -12.31 2.11
CA LEU A 48 12.63 -12.01 3.31
C LEU A 48 13.51 -12.03 4.57
N SER A 49 14.28 -13.11 4.76
CA SER A 49 15.19 -13.23 5.91
C SER A 49 16.20 -12.07 5.95
N ALA A 50 16.83 -11.78 4.81
CA ALA A 50 17.78 -10.66 4.71
C ALA A 50 17.13 -9.30 5.01
N PHE A 51 15.90 -9.07 4.55
CA PHE A 51 15.13 -7.86 4.85
C PHE A 51 14.86 -7.69 6.35
N LEU A 52 14.40 -8.76 7.01
CA LEU A 52 14.07 -8.76 8.43
C LEU A 52 15.31 -8.52 9.30
N GLU A 53 16.42 -9.22 9.01
CA GLU A 53 17.67 -9.04 9.74
C GLU A 53 18.23 -7.62 9.55
N ALA A 54 18.19 -7.08 8.33
CA ALA A 54 18.64 -5.71 8.08
C ALA A 54 17.80 -4.68 8.84
N ARG A 55 16.47 -4.85 8.91
CA ARG A 55 15.59 -3.95 9.69
C ARG A 55 15.97 -3.94 11.16
N LYS A 56 16.17 -5.13 11.74
CA LYS A 56 16.58 -5.28 13.14
C LYS A 56 17.96 -4.68 13.38
N GLN A 57 18.93 -4.95 12.51
CA GLN A 57 20.30 -4.45 12.61
C GLN A 57 20.37 -2.92 12.55
N HIS A 58 19.58 -2.30 11.68
CA HIS A 58 19.62 -0.86 11.45
C HIS A 58 18.58 -0.06 12.25
N GLY A 59 17.68 -0.72 12.95
CA GLY A 59 16.59 -0.09 13.71
C GLY A 59 15.64 0.68 12.80
N VAL A 60 15.23 0.07 11.69
CA VAL A 60 14.24 0.61 10.76
C VAL A 60 12.88 -0.03 11.05
N ASP A 61 12.09 0.69 11.84
CA ASP A 61 10.73 0.33 12.25
C ASP A 61 10.00 1.61 12.72
N PRO A 62 8.72 1.86 12.34
CA PRO A 62 7.79 0.95 11.68
C PRO A 62 8.02 0.78 10.17
N VAL A 63 7.48 -0.33 9.64
CA VAL A 63 7.33 -0.57 8.19
C VAL A 63 5.86 -0.63 7.81
N PHE A 64 5.49 0.05 6.73
CA PHE A 64 4.16 -0.01 6.13
C PHE A 64 4.23 -0.60 4.72
N ILE A 65 3.21 -1.38 4.33
CA ILE A 65 3.04 -1.80 2.95
C ILE A 65 1.97 -0.92 2.30
N HIS A 66 2.29 -0.28 1.18
CA HIS A 66 1.27 0.32 0.34
C HIS A 66 0.70 -0.76 -0.59
N ALA A 67 -0.62 -0.88 -0.64
CA ALA A 67 -1.31 -1.78 -1.55
C ALA A 67 -1.22 -1.24 -2.99
N ILE A 68 -1.37 -2.10 -4.00
CA ILE A 68 -1.21 -1.67 -5.41
C ILE A 68 -2.22 -0.59 -5.81
N TYR A 69 -1.84 0.31 -6.72
CA TYR A 69 -2.68 1.43 -7.17
C TYR A 69 -3.94 1.00 -7.93
N LEU A 70 -4.03 -0.29 -8.30
CA LEU A 70 -5.17 -0.82 -9.02
C LEU A 70 -6.37 -1.13 -8.13
N ILE A 71 -6.21 -1.09 -6.80
CA ILE A 71 -7.32 -1.30 -5.87
C ILE A 71 -8.37 -0.20 -6.07
N ASN A 72 -9.61 -0.62 -6.30
CA ASN A 72 -10.77 0.26 -6.32
C ASN A 72 -11.99 -0.47 -5.76
N LEU A 73 -12.21 -0.38 -4.45
CA LEU A 73 -13.38 -0.97 -3.78
C LEU A 73 -14.66 -0.15 -4.03
N ALA A 74 -14.53 1.06 -4.56
CA ALA A 74 -15.64 1.91 -4.98
C ALA A 74 -16.04 1.71 -6.45
N SER A 75 -15.63 0.59 -7.08
CA SER A 75 -16.02 0.25 -8.45
C SER A 75 -17.41 -0.39 -8.51
N ASP A 76 -18.15 -0.15 -9.60
CA ASP A 76 -19.40 -0.88 -9.91
C ASP A 76 -19.13 -2.17 -10.69
N ASP A 77 -17.91 -2.34 -11.20
CA ASP A 77 -17.46 -3.57 -11.84
C ASP A 77 -17.11 -4.60 -10.75
N GLU A 78 -17.98 -5.60 -10.56
CA GLU A 78 -17.84 -6.67 -9.59
C GLU A 78 -16.54 -7.49 -9.78
N VAL A 79 -16.07 -7.64 -11.02
CA VAL A 79 -14.80 -8.34 -11.31
C VAL A 79 -13.63 -7.52 -10.80
N LEU A 80 -13.67 -6.20 -10.97
CA LEU A 80 -12.65 -5.30 -10.44
C LEU A 80 -12.67 -5.27 -8.91
N VAL A 81 -13.85 -5.23 -8.28
CA VAL A 81 -13.99 -5.31 -6.82
C VAL A 81 -13.43 -6.63 -6.29
N GLY A 82 -13.75 -7.75 -6.93
CA GLY A 82 -13.20 -9.06 -6.57
C GLY A 82 -11.68 -9.10 -6.63
N ARG A 83 -11.08 -8.58 -7.73
CA ARG A 83 -9.61 -8.48 -7.85
C ARG A 83 -8.99 -7.57 -6.80
N ALA A 84 -9.63 -6.44 -6.51
CA ALA A 84 -9.18 -5.51 -5.47
C ALA A 84 -9.17 -6.17 -4.08
N MET A 85 -10.24 -6.90 -3.73
CA MET A 85 -10.32 -7.66 -2.48
C MET A 85 -9.24 -8.75 -2.39
N THR A 86 -9.08 -9.57 -3.43
CA THR A 86 -8.03 -10.60 -3.46
C THR A 86 -6.64 -9.99 -3.29
N SER A 87 -6.36 -8.87 -3.97
CA SER A 87 -5.07 -8.19 -3.84
C SER A 87 -4.86 -7.58 -2.46
N LEU A 88 -5.89 -7.01 -1.85
CA LEU A 88 -5.79 -6.41 -0.51
C LEU A 88 -5.57 -7.48 0.56
N ILE A 89 -6.26 -8.61 0.48
CA ILE A 89 -6.07 -9.77 1.37
C ILE A 89 -4.62 -10.25 1.28
N ALA A 90 -4.12 -10.50 0.08
CA ALA A 90 -2.72 -10.92 -0.12
C ALA A 90 -1.71 -9.89 0.42
N THR A 91 -2.04 -8.59 0.34
CA THR A 91 -1.20 -7.51 0.88
C THR A 91 -1.18 -7.53 2.42
N LEU A 92 -2.33 -7.81 3.06
CA LEU A 92 -2.42 -7.98 4.52
C LEU A 92 -1.64 -9.20 5.00
N GLU A 93 -1.76 -10.34 4.30
CA GLU A 93 -0.97 -11.54 4.57
C GLU A 93 0.54 -11.27 4.44
N ALA A 94 0.95 -10.56 3.38
CA ALA A 94 2.35 -10.17 3.21
C ALA A 94 2.83 -9.22 4.32
N ALA A 95 1.97 -8.30 4.77
CA ALA A 95 2.27 -7.41 5.89
C ALA A 95 2.48 -8.18 7.19
N GLU A 96 1.69 -9.22 7.45
CA GLU A 96 1.90 -10.12 8.58
C GLU A 96 3.25 -10.86 8.47
N VAL A 97 3.53 -11.46 7.30
CA VAL A 97 4.77 -12.21 7.05
C VAL A 97 6.03 -11.36 7.28
N ILE A 98 6.02 -10.09 6.88
CA ILE A 98 7.16 -9.20 7.09
C ILE A 98 7.12 -8.49 8.45
N GLY A 99 6.09 -8.66 9.28
CA GLY A 99 5.92 -7.88 10.51
C GLY A 99 5.84 -6.37 10.23
N ALA A 100 5.05 -5.98 9.24
CA ALA A 100 4.70 -4.58 8.99
C ALA A 100 3.65 -4.12 9.99
N THR A 101 3.70 -2.84 10.36
CA THR A 101 2.75 -2.21 11.28
C THR A 101 1.35 -2.08 10.67
N GLY A 102 1.27 -1.96 9.34
CA GLY A 102 -0.01 -1.91 8.65
C GLY A 102 0.09 -1.82 7.14
N VAL A 103 -1.08 -1.83 6.52
CA VAL A 103 -1.27 -1.66 5.07
C VAL A 103 -1.93 -0.32 4.79
N VAL A 104 -1.34 0.47 3.91
CA VAL A 104 -1.94 1.68 3.35
C VAL A 104 -2.63 1.31 2.05
N THR A 105 -3.91 1.66 1.90
CA THR A 105 -4.65 1.44 0.66
C THR A 105 -5.53 2.63 0.35
N ASP A 106 -5.66 2.90 -0.94
CA ASP A 106 -6.73 3.75 -1.45
C ASP A 106 -8.04 2.95 -1.40
N ILE A 107 -9.10 3.53 -0.87
CA ILE A 107 -10.45 2.92 -0.95
C ILE A 107 -10.92 2.87 -2.41
N GLY A 108 -10.44 3.82 -3.22
CA GLY A 108 -10.73 3.94 -4.64
C GLY A 108 -11.59 5.16 -4.97
N SER A 109 -12.14 5.15 -6.18
CA SER A 109 -12.91 6.26 -6.73
C SER A 109 -14.17 5.75 -7.42
N HIS A 110 -15.28 6.41 -7.13
CA HIS A 110 -16.57 6.20 -7.80
C HIS A 110 -16.61 6.76 -9.23
N GLY A 111 -15.47 7.17 -9.81
CA GLY A 111 -15.38 7.59 -11.22
C GLY A 111 -16.24 8.79 -11.59
N GLY A 112 -16.67 9.61 -10.61
CA GLY A 112 -17.57 10.73 -10.85
C GLY A 112 -19.05 10.36 -11.00
N ARG A 113 -19.42 9.10 -10.73
CA ARG A 113 -20.83 8.67 -10.68
C ARG A 113 -21.59 9.41 -9.57
N ALA A 114 -22.87 9.69 -9.80
CA ALA A 114 -23.70 10.42 -8.84
C ALA A 114 -23.84 9.61 -7.54
N LEU A 115 -23.51 10.23 -6.41
CA LEU A 115 -23.58 9.61 -5.08
C LEU A 115 -25.02 9.45 -4.56
N TRP A 116 -26.00 10.04 -5.26
CA TRP A 116 -27.40 10.14 -4.86
C TRP A 116 -28.27 10.33 -6.12
N SER A 117 -29.54 9.93 -6.08
CA SER A 117 -30.53 10.09 -7.16
C SER A 117 -30.94 11.55 -7.41
N THR A 118 -30.35 12.49 -6.67
CA THR A 118 -30.37 13.92 -6.92
C THR A 118 -29.71 14.32 -8.23
N PRO A 119 -30.35 14.94 -9.24
CA PRO A 119 -29.61 15.57 -10.31
C PRO A 119 -28.79 16.75 -9.74
N MET A 120 -27.55 16.48 -9.34
CA MET A 120 -26.59 17.52 -9.03
C MET A 120 -26.19 18.11 -10.38
N THR A 121 -26.86 19.20 -10.80
CA THR A 121 -26.53 19.92 -12.03
C THR A 121 -25.12 20.51 -11.88
N ARG A 122 -24.11 19.73 -12.24
CA ARG A 122 -22.76 20.26 -12.47
C ARG A 122 -22.86 21.16 -13.70
N LYS A 123 -22.74 22.48 -13.51
CA LYS A 123 -22.39 23.37 -14.62
C LYS A 123 -21.15 22.77 -15.30
N PRO A 124 -21.15 22.57 -16.64
CA PRO A 124 -19.96 22.11 -17.32
C PRO A 124 -18.88 23.16 -17.12
N ARG A 125 -17.90 22.84 -16.28
CA ARG A 125 -16.69 23.65 -16.16
C ARG A 125 -15.91 23.41 -17.43
N ALA A 126 -15.59 24.49 -18.14
CA ALA A 126 -14.72 24.45 -19.31
C ALA A 126 -13.50 23.56 -19.02
N ALA A 127 -13.15 22.73 -20.00
CA ALA A 127 -12.09 21.74 -19.92
C ALA A 127 -10.78 22.36 -19.39
N ALA A 128 -10.58 22.22 -18.08
CA ALA A 128 -9.30 22.42 -17.43
C ALA A 128 -9.03 21.09 -16.70
N GLY A 129 -8.12 20.31 -17.29
CA GLY A 129 -7.81 18.95 -16.87
C GLY A 129 -7.37 18.87 -15.41
N ARG A 130 -8.30 18.45 -14.55
CA ARG A 130 -8.02 17.66 -13.34
C ARG A 130 -9.37 17.15 -12.83
N THR A 131 -9.61 15.85 -12.94
CA THR A 131 -10.67 15.18 -12.19
C THR A 131 -10.28 15.26 -10.71
N ASP A 132 -11.07 15.99 -9.92
CA ASP A 132 -11.00 15.97 -8.46
C ASP A 132 -11.49 14.59 -7.98
N THR A 133 -10.60 13.60 -8.07
CA THR A 133 -10.74 12.32 -7.39
C THR A 133 -10.25 12.53 -5.97
N ARG A 134 -11.18 12.74 -5.03
CA ARG A 134 -10.85 12.66 -3.61
C ARG A 134 -10.54 11.20 -3.31
N THR A 135 -9.28 10.84 -3.42
CA THR A 135 -8.78 9.55 -2.98
C THR A 135 -8.77 9.56 -1.46
N LEU A 136 -9.54 8.66 -0.85
CA LEU A 136 -9.48 8.42 0.58
C LEU A 136 -8.43 7.34 0.82
N GLU A 137 -7.33 7.73 1.47
CA GLU A 137 -6.32 6.81 1.97
C GLU A 137 -6.75 6.29 3.34
N MET A 138 -6.67 4.97 3.54
CA MET A 138 -6.91 4.33 4.83
C MET A 138 -5.70 3.49 5.21
N ALA A 139 -5.23 3.63 6.45
CA ALA A 139 -4.24 2.75 7.04
C ALA A 139 -4.96 1.66 7.86
N ILE A 140 -4.79 0.41 7.46
CA ILE A 140 -5.26 -0.76 8.20
C ILE A 140 -4.11 -1.21 9.10
N SER A 141 -4.25 -1.00 10.41
CA SER A 141 -3.31 -1.53 11.40
C SER A 141 -3.58 -3.01 11.60
N ILE A 142 -2.54 -3.85 11.48
CA ILE A 142 -2.66 -5.28 11.79
C ILE A 142 -2.35 -5.43 13.28
N SER A 143 -3.35 -5.79 14.08
CA SER A 143 -3.15 -6.18 15.47
C SER A 143 -3.10 -7.70 15.52
N THR A 144 -1.90 -8.29 15.48
CA THR A 144 -1.74 -9.70 15.80
C THR A 144 -1.92 -9.87 17.30
N ALA A 145 -3.10 -10.30 17.74
CA ALA A 145 -3.23 -10.90 19.06
C ALA A 145 -2.39 -12.18 19.02
N SER A 146 -1.25 -12.20 19.71
CA SER A 146 -0.51 -13.45 19.94
C SER A 146 -1.47 -14.44 20.58
N LEU A 147 -1.90 -15.44 19.81
CA LEU A 147 -2.49 -16.65 20.37
C LEU A 147 -1.33 -17.45 20.98
N THR A 148 -0.99 -17.11 22.23
CA THR A 148 -0.25 -17.99 23.13
C THR A 148 -1.15 -19.06 23.69
#